data_AF-A0A9P6E5A1-F1
#
_entry.id   AF-A0A9P6E5A1-F1
#
_cell.length_a   1.000
_cell.length_b   1.000
_cell.length_c   1.000
_cell.angle_alpha   90.00
_cell.angle_beta   90.00
_cell.angle_gamma   90.00
#
_symmetry.space_group_name_H-M   'P 1'
#
loop_
_entity.id
_entity.type
_entity.pdbx_description
1 polymer ?
#
loop_
_entity_poly.entity_id
_entity_poly.type
_entity_poly.pdbx_seq_one_letter_code
_entity_poly.pdbx_strand_id
1 'polypeptide(L)'
;MHSKLLITSGKDLGDYVAKRFFKLSQDDTSSPNSFIEDYGEHRSMTIQEAIRISQGTWILKEFFKHAENFPNIAVDNALRFASVFLAEETGEGVPSPASHVLEPNIKPLWIVESWRAKAVTKFTGTLNHSSVRADSLSQTVHAFAHFSYLFTKGEMVFADLQGTPAFNNGESVTILFDVMTHTLHGDSGIGDHGEEGIQSFLETHTCGEICAGLDIKGRVAKENDDDEDDDEDTLDRKGKGKADKQLTEKVEGKFSDDEEDIDQLAKDHD
;
A
#
# COMPACT_ATOMS: atom_id res chain seq x y z
N MET A 1 -15.47 6.81 14.39
CA MET A 1 -16.70 7.62 14.34
C MET A 1 -16.75 8.25 12.95
N HIS A 2 -17.79 8.05 12.14
CA HIS A 2 -17.86 8.59 10.78
C HIS A 2 -18.68 9.88 10.78
N SER A 3 -18.07 11.00 10.40
CA SER A 3 -18.78 12.25 10.15
C SER A 3 -19.02 12.37 8.64
N LYS A 4 -20.29 12.53 8.25
CA LYS A 4 -20.66 12.79 6.85
C LYS A 4 -20.29 14.25 6.54
N LEU A 5 -19.38 14.45 5.59
CA LEU A 5 -19.02 15.79 5.11
C LEU A 5 -19.69 16.07 3.77
N LEU A 6 -20.31 17.24 3.68
CA LEU A 6 -20.81 17.78 2.42
C LEU A 6 -19.74 18.73 1.89
N ILE A 7 -18.98 18.30 0.88
CA ILE A 7 -18.00 19.18 0.21
C ILE A 7 -18.78 20.05 -0.77
N THR A 8 -18.74 21.37 -0.59
CA THR A 8 -19.57 22.32 -1.36
C THR A 8 -18.80 23.06 -2.47
N SER A 9 -17.50 22.81 -2.63
CA SER A 9 -16.70 23.39 -3.72
C SER A 9 -15.87 22.32 -4.43
N GLY A 10 -16.47 21.72 -5.45
CA GLY A 10 -15.88 20.72 -6.34
C GLY A 10 -17.00 20.17 -7.22
N LYS A 11 -16.74 19.89 -8.50
CA LYS A 11 -17.78 19.47 -9.47
C LYS A 11 -18.43 18.10 -9.15
N ASP A 12 -18.01 17.42 -8.08
CA ASP A 12 -18.57 16.14 -7.63
C ASP A 12 -19.39 16.30 -6.34
N LEU A 13 -20.72 16.29 -6.49
CA LEU A 13 -21.70 16.28 -5.39
C LEU A 13 -21.83 14.88 -4.74
N GLY A 14 -20.71 14.19 -4.54
CA GLY A 14 -20.68 12.88 -3.90
C GLY A 14 -20.89 12.92 -2.39
N ASP A 15 -21.37 11.82 -1.81
CA ASP A 15 -21.28 11.61 -0.36
C ASP A 15 -19.83 11.24 0.00
N TYR A 16 -19.23 11.96 0.95
CA TYR A 16 -17.87 11.72 1.42
C TYR A 16 -17.83 11.35 2.91
N VAL A 17 -16.75 10.69 3.28
CA VAL A 17 -16.38 10.38 4.67
C VAL A 17 -15.04 11.06 4.94
N ALA A 18 -14.93 11.76 6.08
CA ALA A 18 -13.62 12.12 6.62
C ALA A 18 -13.22 11.18 7.75
N LYS A 19 -11.93 10.86 7.75
CA LYS A 19 -11.27 9.98 8.70
C LYS A 19 -10.15 10.71 9.42
N ARG A 20 -9.98 10.33 10.68
CA ARG A 20 -8.92 10.77 11.59
C ARG A 20 -8.49 9.58 12.43
N PHE A 21 -7.24 9.54 12.86
CA PHE A 21 -6.73 8.52 13.75
C PHE A 21 -7.02 8.85 15.22
N PHE A 22 -7.22 7.80 16.01
CA PHE A 22 -7.49 7.85 17.44
C PHE A 22 -6.56 6.86 18.14
N LYS A 23 -6.13 7.19 19.35
CA LYS A 23 -5.37 6.30 20.21
C LYS A 23 -6.35 5.49 21.05
N LEU A 24 -6.25 4.16 20.96
CA LEU A 24 -6.96 3.27 21.87
C LEU A 24 -6.19 3.24 23.20
N SER A 25 -6.88 3.42 24.32
CA SER A 25 -6.25 3.20 25.63
C SER A 25 -5.96 1.71 25.80
N GLN A 26 -4.75 1.37 26.27
CA GLN A 26 -4.41 -0.01 26.64
C GLN A 26 -5.01 -0.42 28.00
N ASP A 27 -5.42 0.56 28.81
CA ASP A 27 -6.01 0.34 30.14
C ASP A 27 -7.52 0.55 30.12
N ASP A 28 -8.28 -0.49 30.50
CA ASP A 28 -9.75 -0.52 30.71
C ASP A 28 -10.27 0.56 31.68
N THR A 29 -9.37 1.28 32.37
CA THR A 29 -9.71 2.29 33.38
C THR A 29 -9.62 3.73 32.88
N SER A 30 -9.04 3.96 31.69
CA SER A 30 -8.96 5.27 31.05
C SER A 30 -9.96 5.37 29.90
N SER A 31 -10.56 6.56 29.72
CA SER A 31 -11.61 6.82 28.72
C SER A 31 -11.28 6.11 27.39
N PRO A 32 -12.19 5.28 26.85
CA PRO A 32 -11.87 4.18 25.92
C PRO A 32 -11.29 4.59 24.56
N ASN A 33 -11.09 5.89 24.31
CA ASN A 33 -10.40 6.43 23.14
C ASN A 33 -9.86 7.81 23.51
N SER A 34 -8.55 8.03 23.40
CA SER A 34 -7.95 9.36 23.43
C SER A 34 -7.50 9.78 22.03
N PHE A 35 -7.41 11.08 21.79
CA PHE A 35 -6.86 11.56 20.52
C PHE A 35 -5.34 11.45 20.55
N ILE A 36 -4.71 11.36 19.37
CA ILE A 36 -3.29 11.61 19.27
C ILE A 36 -3.10 13.10 19.61
N GLU A 37 -2.54 13.35 20.80
CA GLU A 37 -2.31 14.70 21.34
C GLU A 37 -1.21 15.42 20.56
N ASP A 38 -0.23 14.69 20.06
CA ASP A 38 0.78 15.22 19.15
C ASP A 38 0.19 15.41 17.75
N TYR A 39 -0.14 16.67 17.44
CA TYR A 39 -0.67 17.04 16.13
C TYR A 39 0.33 16.80 14.98
N GLY A 40 1.64 16.92 15.23
CA GLY A 40 2.67 16.63 14.24
C GLY A 40 2.69 15.15 13.88
N GLU A 41 2.63 14.27 14.88
CA GLU A 41 2.49 12.83 14.71
C GLU A 41 1.20 12.48 13.95
N HIS A 42 0.05 13.03 14.38
CA HIS A 42 -1.23 12.79 13.73
C HIS A 42 -1.21 13.20 12.25
N ARG A 43 -0.63 14.36 11.94
CA ARG A 43 -0.50 14.87 10.58
C ARG A 43 0.37 13.94 9.73
N SER A 44 1.50 13.49 10.26
CA SER A 44 2.40 12.54 9.59
C SER A 44 1.67 11.24 9.24
N MET A 45 0.96 10.63 10.20
CA MET A 45 0.19 9.40 9.97
C MET A 45 -0.91 9.59 8.92
N THR A 46 -1.59 10.74 8.94
CA THR A 46 -2.66 11.10 7.98
C THR A 46 -2.10 11.20 6.56
N ILE A 47 -0.90 11.76 6.39
CA ILE A 47 -0.21 11.84 5.11
C ILE A 47 0.25 10.46 4.65
N GLN A 48 0.80 9.65 5.55
CA GLN A 48 1.28 8.31 5.20
C GLN A 48 0.17 7.39 4.68
N GLU A 49 -1.04 7.49 5.22
CA GLU A 49 -2.19 6.76 4.69
C GLU A 49 -2.54 7.19 3.24
N ALA A 50 -2.48 8.49 2.94
CA ALA A 50 -2.71 9.00 1.58
C ALA A 50 -1.59 8.57 0.61
N ILE A 51 -0.33 8.57 1.07
CA ILE A 51 0.82 8.06 0.31
C ILE A 51 0.61 6.57 -0.01
N ARG A 52 0.25 5.76 0.99
CA ARG A 52 0.04 4.32 0.87
C ARG A 52 -1.03 3.97 -0.17
N ILE A 53 -2.16 4.68 -0.16
CA ILE A 53 -3.23 4.50 -1.16
C ILE A 53 -2.74 4.90 -2.57
N SER A 54 -1.95 5.96 -2.68
CA SER A 54 -1.38 6.41 -3.95
C SER A 54 -0.36 5.41 -4.50
N GLN A 55 0.52 4.89 -3.64
CA GLN A 55 1.47 3.82 -3.98
C GLN A 55 0.73 2.55 -4.42
N GLY A 56 -0.31 2.15 -3.69
CA GLY A 56 -1.14 0.99 -4.06
C GLY A 56 -1.78 1.15 -5.42
N THR A 57 -2.30 2.34 -5.74
CA THR A 57 -2.86 2.67 -7.05
C THR A 57 -1.81 2.51 -8.16
N TRP A 58 -0.60 3.04 -7.96
CA TRP A 58 0.48 2.96 -8.94
C TRP A 58 1.00 1.52 -9.13
N ILE A 59 1.27 0.79 -8.04
CA ILE A 59 1.77 -0.59 -8.09
C ILE A 59 0.70 -1.50 -8.71
N LEU A 60 -0.60 -1.27 -8.46
CA LEU A 60 -1.67 -2.04 -9.07
C LEU A 60 -1.72 -1.85 -10.59
N LYS A 61 -1.45 -0.63 -11.07
CA LYS A 61 -1.31 -0.35 -12.51
C LYS A 61 -0.14 -1.12 -13.11
N GLU A 62 1.02 -1.14 -12.44
CA GLU A 62 2.18 -1.91 -12.91
C GLU A 62 1.93 -3.43 -12.82
N PHE A 63 1.16 -3.91 -11.83
CA PHE A 63 0.73 -5.30 -11.75
C PHE A 63 -0.11 -5.72 -12.97
N PHE A 64 -1.10 -4.91 -13.35
CA PHE A 64 -1.93 -5.22 -14.52
C PHE A 64 -1.12 -5.14 -15.83
N LYS A 65 -0.23 -4.17 -15.96
CA LYS A 65 0.71 -4.08 -17.08
C LYS A 65 1.66 -5.29 -17.13
N HIS A 66 2.11 -5.80 -15.99
CA HIS A 66 2.88 -7.05 -15.93
C HIS A 66 2.03 -8.22 -16.42
N ALA A 67 0.77 -8.30 -15.99
CA ALA A 67 -0.17 -9.36 -16.37
C ALA A 67 -0.50 -9.38 -17.87
N GLU A 68 -0.44 -8.24 -18.58
CA GLU A 68 -0.62 -8.17 -20.04
C GLU A 68 0.42 -9.01 -20.81
N ASN A 69 1.61 -9.26 -20.22
CA ASN A 69 2.62 -10.14 -20.82
C ASN A 69 2.24 -11.64 -20.74
N PHE A 70 1.19 -11.98 -20.00
CA PHE A 70 0.72 -13.35 -19.75
C PHE A 70 -0.74 -13.51 -20.18
N PRO A 71 -1.06 -13.44 -21.49
CA PRO A 71 -2.44 -13.36 -21.99
C PRO A 71 -3.31 -14.59 -21.69
N ASN A 72 -2.71 -15.69 -21.25
CA ASN A 72 -3.42 -16.91 -20.85
C ASN A 72 -3.82 -16.91 -19.36
N ILE A 73 -3.46 -15.87 -18.60
CA ILE A 73 -3.71 -15.77 -17.16
C ILE A 73 -4.78 -14.71 -16.94
N ALA A 74 -5.96 -15.16 -16.50
CA ALA A 74 -7.05 -14.28 -16.18
C ALA A 74 -6.84 -13.65 -14.79
N VAL A 75 -6.61 -12.33 -14.78
CA VAL A 75 -6.63 -11.50 -13.57
C VAL A 75 -7.93 -10.70 -13.51
N ASP A 76 -8.42 -10.42 -12.30
CA ASP A 76 -9.56 -9.55 -12.09
C ASP A 76 -9.16 -8.07 -12.28
N ASN A 77 -9.38 -7.57 -13.49
CA ASN A 77 -9.06 -6.20 -13.88
C ASN A 77 -10.05 -5.16 -13.33
N ALA A 78 -11.02 -5.55 -12.49
CA ALA A 78 -11.98 -4.66 -11.86
C ALA A 78 -11.56 -4.20 -10.45
N LEU A 79 -10.34 -4.54 -10.02
CA LEU A 79 -9.75 -4.08 -8.77
C LEU A 79 -9.26 -2.63 -8.87
N ARG A 80 -9.60 -1.78 -7.90
CA ARG A 80 -9.13 -0.39 -7.81
C ARG A 80 -8.82 -0.05 -6.36
N PHE A 81 -7.95 0.91 -6.12
CA PHE A 81 -7.82 1.54 -4.80
C PHE A 81 -8.84 2.67 -4.63
N ALA A 82 -9.19 2.97 -3.39
CA ALA A 82 -9.99 4.15 -3.06
C ALA A 82 -9.28 5.42 -3.52
N SER A 83 -10.05 6.41 -3.97
CA SER A 83 -9.54 7.77 -4.14
C SER A 83 -9.61 8.49 -2.80
N VAL A 84 -8.48 9.04 -2.37
CA VAL A 84 -8.35 9.78 -1.11
C VAL A 84 -7.85 11.20 -1.38
N PHE A 85 -8.32 12.14 -0.56
CA PHE A 85 -7.91 13.53 -0.56
C PHE A 85 -7.50 13.93 0.85
N LEU A 86 -6.50 14.81 0.96
CA LEU A 86 -6.20 15.47 2.22
C LEU A 86 -7.03 16.74 2.32
N ALA A 87 -7.75 16.92 3.42
CA ALA A 87 -8.50 18.13 3.70
C ALA A 87 -8.03 18.74 5.02
N GLU A 88 -7.65 20.01 5.00
CA GLU A 88 -7.30 20.77 6.20
C GLU A 88 -8.49 21.65 6.59
N GLU A 89 -8.83 21.71 7.87
CA GLU A 89 -9.84 22.66 8.33
C GLU A 89 -9.37 24.10 8.17
N THR A 90 -10.24 24.93 7.58
CA THR A 90 -10.01 26.36 7.39
C THR A 90 -10.98 27.16 8.25
N GLY A 91 -10.50 28.22 8.89
CA GLY A 91 -11.33 29.14 9.68
C GLY A 91 -10.50 29.88 10.74
N GLU A 92 -11.09 30.93 11.32
CA GLU A 92 -10.54 31.58 12.51
C GLU A 92 -11.17 30.95 13.77
N GLY A 93 -10.34 30.63 14.76
CA GLY A 93 -10.80 30.14 16.07
C GLY A 93 -10.61 28.64 16.26
N VAL A 94 -11.35 28.08 17.23
CA VAL A 94 -11.23 26.66 17.60
C VAL A 94 -11.74 25.78 16.44
N PRO A 95 -10.99 24.73 16.07
CA PRO A 95 -11.43 23.77 15.06
C PRO A 95 -12.79 23.14 15.35
N SER A 96 -13.32 22.42 14.36
CA SER A 96 -14.62 21.77 14.46
C SER A 96 -14.70 20.84 15.68
N PRO A 97 -15.86 20.68 16.33
CA PRO A 97 -16.03 19.72 17.42
C PRO A 97 -15.67 18.29 17.03
N ALA A 98 -15.80 17.93 15.75
CA ALA A 98 -15.42 16.62 15.24
C ALA A 98 -13.91 16.35 15.37
N SER A 99 -13.09 17.40 15.25
CA SER A 99 -11.64 17.28 15.43
C SER A 99 -11.24 17.02 16.88
N HIS A 100 -12.03 17.45 17.87
CA HIS A 100 -11.66 17.47 19.29
C HIS A 100 -10.35 18.23 19.60
N VAL A 101 -9.91 19.08 18.69
CA VAL A 101 -8.79 20.00 18.90
C VAL A 101 -9.33 21.28 19.52
N LEU A 102 -8.85 21.63 20.71
CA LEU A 102 -9.30 22.81 21.45
C LEU A 102 -8.44 24.06 21.15
N GLU A 103 -7.29 23.86 20.50
CA GLU A 103 -6.31 24.90 20.25
C GLU A 103 -6.62 25.63 18.93
N PRO A 104 -6.85 26.96 18.97
CA PRO A 104 -7.32 27.72 17.79
C PRO A 104 -6.29 27.89 16.68
N ASN A 105 -5.01 27.58 16.94
CA ASN A 105 -3.93 27.70 15.95
C ASN A 105 -3.61 26.36 15.25
N ILE A 106 -4.21 25.25 15.71
CA ILE A 106 -4.03 23.95 15.08
C ILE A 106 -5.11 23.79 14.02
N LYS A 107 -4.72 23.30 12.83
CA LYS A 107 -5.63 23.04 11.71
C LYS A 107 -5.73 21.55 11.42
N PRO A 108 -6.73 20.83 11.96
CA PRO A 108 -6.87 19.39 11.76
C PRO A 108 -6.76 18.98 10.28
N LEU A 109 -5.93 17.97 10.01
CA LEU A 109 -5.83 17.32 8.70
C LEU A 109 -6.70 16.06 8.70
N TRP A 110 -7.43 15.86 7.62
CA TRP A 110 -8.38 14.77 7.44
C TRP A 110 -8.05 14.00 6.17
N ILE A 111 -8.31 12.69 6.20
CA ILE A 111 -8.40 11.87 4.99
C ILE A 111 -9.85 11.87 4.55
N VAL A 112 -10.11 12.28 3.32
CA VAL A 112 -11.45 12.36 2.75
C VAL A 112 -11.54 11.43 1.57
N GLU A 113 -12.58 10.62 1.54
CA GLU A 113 -12.82 9.64 0.49
C GLU A 113 -14.31 9.47 0.22
N SER A 114 -14.66 8.95 -0.96
CA SER A 114 -16.05 8.66 -1.28
C SER A 114 -16.66 7.70 -0.27
N TRP A 115 -17.90 7.97 0.12
CA TRP A 115 -18.69 7.06 0.93
C TRP A 115 -18.95 5.76 0.19
N ARG A 116 -18.87 4.63 0.90
CA ARG A 116 -18.99 3.29 0.34
C ARG A 116 -20.05 2.47 1.06
N ALA A 117 -20.54 1.43 0.38
CA ALA A 117 -21.46 0.46 0.96
C ALA A 117 -20.81 -0.29 2.15
N LYS A 118 -21.63 -0.79 3.08
CA LYS A 118 -21.16 -1.49 4.27
C LYS A 118 -20.63 -2.91 4.01
N ALA A 119 -20.87 -3.47 2.83
CA ALA A 119 -20.41 -4.82 2.51
C ALA A 119 -18.89 -4.80 2.29
N VAL A 120 -18.15 -5.57 3.11
CA VAL A 120 -16.70 -5.65 3.05
C VAL A 120 -16.29 -7.10 2.89
N THR A 121 -15.37 -7.35 1.96
CA THR A 121 -14.63 -8.60 1.84
C THR A 121 -13.21 -8.35 2.30
N LYS A 122 -12.76 -9.09 3.31
CA LYS A 122 -11.36 -9.12 3.74
C LYS A 122 -10.63 -10.22 2.97
N PHE A 123 -9.51 -9.88 2.33
CA PHE A 123 -8.69 -10.80 1.54
C PHE A 123 -7.44 -11.22 2.30
N THR A 124 -6.71 -10.27 2.91
CA THR A 124 -5.57 -10.55 3.79
C THR A 124 -5.80 -9.98 5.18
N GLY A 125 -5.11 -10.51 6.19
CA GLY A 125 -5.01 -9.92 7.52
C GLY A 125 -3.77 -9.06 7.68
N THR A 126 -3.55 -8.54 8.90
CA THR A 126 -2.33 -7.83 9.27
C THR A 126 -1.12 -8.77 9.22
N LEU A 127 -1.14 -9.86 9.99
CA LEU A 127 -0.02 -10.83 10.08
C LEU A 127 -0.44 -12.23 9.57
N ASN A 128 -1.39 -12.29 8.64
CA ASN A 128 -1.80 -13.54 8.03
C ASN A 128 -2.24 -13.30 6.58
N HIS A 129 -1.43 -13.79 5.65
CA HIS A 129 -1.59 -13.58 4.21
C HIS A 129 -2.01 -14.85 3.46
N SER A 130 -2.52 -15.84 4.21
CA SER A 130 -2.99 -17.11 3.65
C SER A 130 -4.19 -16.90 2.75
N SER A 131 -4.16 -17.47 1.54
CA SER A 131 -5.33 -17.47 0.65
C SER A 131 -6.32 -18.55 1.07
N VAL A 132 -7.48 -18.13 1.58
CA VAL A 132 -8.56 -19.05 2.01
C VAL A 132 -9.59 -19.28 0.88
N ARG A 133 -9.62 -18.37 -0.11
CA ARG A 133 -10.65 -18.35 -1.17
C ARG A 133 -10.03 -18.58 -2.54
N ALA A 134 -10.69 -19.43 -3.34
CA ALA A 134 -10.22 -19.78 -4.67
C ALA A 134 -10.85 -18.94 -5.80
N ASP A 135 -11.72 -17.97 -5.50
CA ASP A 135 -12.30 -17.10 -6.53
C ASP A 135 -11.25 -16.20 -7.17
N SER A 136 -11.47 -15.86 -8.45
CA SER A 136 -10.53 -15.10 -9.28
C SER A 136 -10.15 -13.75 -8.67
N LEU A 137 -11.11 -13.04 -8.07
CA LEU A 137 -10.85 -11.78 -7.37
C LEU A 137 -9.89 -11.99 -6.20
N SER A 138 -10.17 -12.95 -5.31
CA SER A 138 -9.30 -13.25 -4.17
C SER A 138 -7.91 -13.67 -4.62
N GLN A 139 -7.80 -14.57 -5.60
CA GLN A 139 -6.50 -14.97 -6.16
C GLN A 139 -5.75 -13.77 -6.76
N THR A 140 -6.44 -12.82 -7.39
CA THR A 140 -5.85 -11.60 -7.95
C THR A 140 -5.31 -10.70 -6.85
N VAL A 141 -6.05 -10.50 -5.75
CA VAL A 141 -5.61 -9.69 -4.61
C VAL A 141 -4.37 -10.29 -3.94
N HIS A 142 -4.33 -11.61 -3.72
CA HIS A 142 -3.15 -12.28 -3.17
C HIS A 142 -1.95 -12.21 -4.12
N ALA A 143 -2.16 -12.35 -5.42
CA ALA A 143 -1.10 -12.19 -6.42
C ALA A 143 -0.58 -10.75 -6.49
N PHE A 144 -1.46 -9.75 -6.35
CA PHE A 144 -1.09 -8.35 -6.25
C PHE A 144 -0.22 -8.07 -5.01
N ALA A 145 -0.59 -8.60 -3.84
CA ALA A 145 0.24 -8.47 -2.63
C ALA A 145 1.65 -9.06 -2.87
N HIS A 146 1.75 -10.26 -3.45
CA HIS A 146 3.03 -10.86 -3.77
C HIS A 146 3.82 -10.08 -4.84
N PHE A 147 3.13 -9.60 -5.88
CA PHE A 147 3.75 -8.73 -6.87
C PHE A 147 4.32 -7.47 -6.22
N SER A 148 3.63 -6.83 -5.27
CA SER A 148 4.13 -5.63 -4.60
C SER A 148 5.45 -5.86 -3.89
N TYR A 149 5.61 -7.01 -3.24
CA TYR A 149 6.86 -7.42 -2.61
C TYR A 149 8.00 -7.56 -3.62
N LEU A 150 7.77 -8.28 -4.73
CA LEU A 150 8.81 -8.45 -5.76
C LEU A 150 9.12 -7.16 -6.51
N PHE A 151 8.08 -6.38 -6.84
CA PHE A 151 8.19 -5.12 -7.57
C PHE A 151 9.01 -4.08 -6.78
N THR A 152 8.86 -4.06 -5.46
CA THR A 152 9.63 -3.22 -4.55
C THR A 152 10.93 -3.89 -4.07
N LYS A 153 11.35 -5.00 -4.68
CA LYS A 153 12.57 -5.75 -4.33
C LYS A 153 12.66 -6.13 -2.85
N GLY A 154 11.51 -6.40 -2.24
CA GLY A 154 11.38 -6.81 -0.85
C GLY A 154 11.24 -5.66 0.15
N GLU A 155 11.20 -4.40 -0.30
CA GLU A 155 11.09 -3.25 0.61
C GLU A 155 9.70 -3.06 1.19
N MET A 156 8.65 -3.54 0.51
CA MET A 156 7.26 -3.33 0.93
C MET A 156 6.34 -4.47 0.51
N VAL A 157 5.38 -4.83 1.37
CA VAL A 157 4.23 -5.66 0.99
C VAL A 157 2.92 -5.08 1.51
N PHE A 158 1.85 -5.19 0.71
CA PHE A 158 0.51 -4.85 1.18
C PHE A 158 -0.08 -5.91 2.12
N ALA A 159 -0.68 -5.44 3.20
CA ALA A 159 -1.37 -6.20 4.23
C ALA A 159 -2.80 -5.65 4.43
N ASP A 160 -3.62 -6.40 5.15
CA ASP A 160 -5.01 -6.05 5.46
C ASP A 160 -5.83 -5.58 4.25
N LEU A 161 -5.59 -6.20 3.10
CA LEU A 161 -6.28 -5.91 1.86
C LEU A 161 -7.74 -6.32 2.04
N GLN A 162 -8.61 -5.32 2.01
CA GLN A 162 -10.06 -5.47 2.08
C GLN A 162 -10.71 -4.59 1.03
N GLY A 163 -11.85 -5.04 0.51
CA GLY A 163 -12.54 -4.33 -0.54
C GLY A 163 -14.05 -4.38 -0.42
N THR A 164 -14.69 -3.43 -1.09
CA THR A 164 -16.15 -3.33 -1.18
C THR A 164 -16.57 -3.26 -2.64
N PRO A 165 -17.66 -3.96 -3.03
CA PRO A 165 -18.19 -3.81 -4.37
C PRO A 165 -18.71 -2.40 -4.59
N ALA A 166 -18.39 -1.81 -5.73
CA ALA A 166 -18.87 -0.51 -6.17
C ALA A 166 -19.22 -0.55 -7.66
N PHE A 167 -19.81 0.54 -8.13
CA PHE A 167 -20.13 0.73 -9.53
C PHE A 167 -19.39 1.96 -10.03
N ASN A 168 -18.53 1.80 -11.04
CA ASN A 168 -17.75 2.88 -11.63
C ASN A 168 -17.96 2.88 -13.14
N ASN A 169 -18.51 3.97 -13.68
CA ASN A 169 -18.75 4.18 -15.11
C ASN A 169 -19.46 3.03 -15.85
N GLY A 170 -20.43 2.36 -15.20
CA GLY A 170 -21.14 1.24 -15.82
C GLY A 170 -20.58 -0.15 -15.48
N GLU A 171 -19.46 -0.21 -14.78
CA GLU A 171 -18.76 -1.45 -14.46
C GLU A 171 -18.82 -1.77 -12.97
N SER A 172 -19.04 -3.06 -12.65
CA SER A 172 -18.90 -3.56 -11.28
C SER A 172 -17.42 -3.67 -10.94
N VAL A 173 -16.98 -2.94 -9.93
CA VAL A 173 -15.57 -2.89 -9.49
C VAL A 173 -15.46 -3.26 -8.02
N THR A 174 -14.27 -3.69 -7.60
CA THR A 174 -13.92 -3.84 -6.19
C THR A 174 -12.97 -2.71 -5.79
N ILE A 175 -13.40 -1.89 -4.83
CA ILE A 175 -12.55 -0.80 -4.30
C ILE A 175 -11.85 -1.31 -3.04
N LEU A 176 -10.52 -1.38 -3.08
CA LEU A 176 -9.65 -1.60 -1.94
C LEU A 176 -9.50 -0.32 -1.12
N PHE A 177 -9.62 -0.42 0.19
CA PHE A 177 -9.56 0.72 1.10
C PHE A 177 -9.06 0.27 2.48
N ASP A 178 -8.64 1.22 3.31
CA ASP A 178 -8.09 0.95 4.65
C ASP A 178 -7.03 -0.17 4.61
N VAL A 179 -6.08 -0.03 3.68
CA VAL A 179 -5.01 -1.01 3.47
C VAL A 179 -3.87 -0.75 4.44
N MET A 180 -3.12 -1.79 4.77
CA MET A 180 -1.86 -1.68 5.49
C MET A 180 -0.68 -2.02 4.58
N THR A 181 0.50 -1.57 4.98
CA THR A 181 1.77 -1.96 4.35
C THR A 181 2.74 -2.35 5.44
N HIS A 182 3.56 -3.35 5.14
CA HIS A 182 4.74 -3.66 5.92
C HIS A 182 5.94 -3.22 5.10
N THR A 183 6.80 -2.39 5.69
CA THR A 183 8.02 -1.90 5.03
C THR A 183 9.25 -2.36 5.77
N LEU A 184 10.41 -2.39 5.11
CA LEU A 184 11.66 -2.76 5.76
C LEU A 184 11.96 -1.90 7.01
N HIS A 185 11.59 -0.62 6.98
CA HIS A 185 11.90 0.33 8.05
C HIS A 185 10.74 0.63 9.01
N GLY A 186 9.57 0.03 8.79
CA GLY A 186 8.40 0.25 9.65
C GLY A 186 7.85 1.68 9.60
N ASP A 187 8.05 2.40 8.50
CA ASP A 187 7.81 3.84 8.40
C ASP A 187 6.62 4.23 7.50
N SER A 188 5.84 3.24 7.01
CA SER A 188 4.67 3.51 6.16
C SER A 188 3.41 3.93 6.94
N GLY A 189 3.52 4.16 8.24
CA GLY A 189 2.46 4.67 9.11
C GLY A 189 1.83 3.61 10.02
N ILE A 190 0.60 3.85 10.45
CA ILE A 190 -0.07 2.99 11.44
C ILE A 190 -0.25 1.57 10.89
N GLY A 191 0.05 0.59 11.73
CA GLY A 191 -0.10 -0.84 11.40
C GLY A 191 1.06 -1.41 10.59
N ASP A 192 2.13 -0.63 10.38
CA ASP A 192 3.37 -1.15 9.82
C ASP A 192 4.14 -1.95 10.87
N HIS A 193 4.23 -3.26 10.66
CA HIS A 193 4.97 -4.19 11.52
C HIS A 193 6.41 -4.41 11.05
N GLY A 194 6.91 -3.58 10.13
CA GLY A 194 8.30 -3.63 9.71
C GLY A 194 8.67 -4.95 9.01
N GLU A 195 9.90 -5.38 9.26
CA GLU A 195 10.41 -6.70 8.87
C GLU A 195 9.59 -7.87 9.41
N GLU A 196 9.02 -7.77 10.62
CA GLU A 196 8.18 -8.84 11.19
C GLU A 196 6.94 -9.07 10.32
N GLY A 197 6.30 -7.97 9.88
CA GLY A 197 5.17 -8.03 8.98
C GLY A 197 5.52 -8.61 7.61
N ILE A 198 6.69 -8.22 7.05
CA ILE A 198 7.20 -8.82 5.81
C ILE A 198 7.44 -10.31 6.00
N GLN A 199 8.12 -10.72 7.08
CA GLN A 199 8.40 -12.12 7.36
C GLN A 199 7.12 -12.94 7.52
N SER A 200 6.11 -12.41 8.20
CA SER A 200 4.79 -13.02 8.29
C SER A 200 4.15 -13.25 6.92
N PHE A 201 4.25 -12.28 6.00
CA PHE A 201 3.81 -12.46 4.62
C PHE A 201 4.56 -13.60 3.93
N LEU A 202 5.89 -13.64 4.05
CA LEU A 202 6.73 -14.66 3.42
C LEU A 202 6.45 -16.07 3.95
N GLU A 203 6.10 -16.19 5.23
CA GLU A 203 5.77 -17.48 5.88
C GLU A 203 4.37 -17.97 5.55
N THR A 204 3.40 -17.06 5.42
CA THR A 204 1.98 -17.41 5.31
C THR A 204 1.43 -17.33 3.88
N HIS A 205 2.09 -16.60 2.97
CA HIS A 205 1.68 -16.54 1.58
C HIS A 205 1.94 -17.86 0.87
N THR A 206 0.90 -18.41 0.24
CA THR A 206 1.02 -19.54 -0.69
C THR A 206 0.64 -19.05 -2.08
N CYS A 207 1.56 -19.21 -3.04
CA CYS A 207 1.30 -18.85 -4.44
C CYS A 207 0.10 -19.63 -5.00
N GLY A 208 -0.92 -18.90 -5.46
CA GLY A 208 -2.06 -19.45 -6.21
C GLY A 208 -1.78 -19.61 -7.70
N GLU A 209 -2.84 -19.90 -8.48
CA GLU A 209 -2.75 -20.09 -9.93
C GLU A 209 -2.32 -18.82 -10.64
N ILE A 210 -2.78 -17.65 -10.18
CA ILE A 210 -2.39 -16.36 -10.75
C ILE A 210 -0.91 -16.06 -10.47
N CYS A 211 -0.42 -16.21 -9.24
CA CYS A 211 1.01 -16.04 -8.93
C CYS A 211 1.87 -16.95 -9.80
N ALA A 212 1.43 -18.20 -9.96
CA ALA A 212 2.09 -19.18 -10.80
C ALA A 212 2.10 -18.81 -12.28
N GLY A 213 0.98 -18.30 -12.79
CA GLY A 213 0.79 -17.94 -14.18
C GLY A 213 1.56 -16.70 -14.59
N LEU A 214 1.68 -15.72 -13.69
CA LEU A 214 2.38 -14.45 -13.92
C LEU A 214 3.90 -14.54 -13.76
N ASP A 215 4.42 -15.76 -13.56
CA ASP A 215 5.84 -16.03 -13.28
C ASP A 215 6.43 -15.19 -12.14
N ILE A 216 5.59 -14.81 -11.18
CA ILE A 216 6.03 -14.13 -9.95
C ILE A 216 6.40 -15.14 -8.87
N LYS A 217 6.90 -16.31 -9.30
CA LYS A 217 7.41 -17.37 -8.43
C LYS A 217 8.88 -17.09 -8.14
N GLY A 218 9.15 -16.06 -7.34
CA GLY A 218 10.49 -15.67 -6.92
C GLY A 218 10.75 -16.09 -5.47
N ARG A 219 11.80 -16.88 -5.25
CA ARG A 219 12.26 -17.30 -3.93
C ARG A 219 12.56 -16.08 -3.05
N VAL A 220 12.02 -16.09 -1.84
CA VAL A 220 12.69 -15.49 -0.68
C VAL A 220 14.02 -16.23 -0.53
N ALA A 221 15.06 -15.77 -1.21
CA ALA A 221 16.40 -16.26 -0.91
C ALA A 221 16.77 -15.68 0.46
N LYS A 222 16.85 -16.54 1.48
CA LYS A 222 17.70 -16.23 2.63
C LYS A 222 19.13 -16.16 2.09
N GLU A 223 19.64 -14.95 1.90
CA GLU A 223 21.09 -14.73 1.89
C GLU A 223 21.55 -14.95 3.34
N ASN A 224 21.86 -16.20 3.66
CA ASN A 224 22.76 -16.47 4.77
C ASN A 224 24.17 -16.20 4.24
N ASP A 225 24.59 -14.94 4.28
CA ASP A 225 26.01 -14.59 4.24
C ASP A 225 26.59 -14.86 5.65
N ASP A 226 26.65 -16.14 6.01
CA ASP A 226 27.54 -16.64 7.06
C ASP A 226 28.89 -16.97 6.40
N ASP A 227 29.60 -15.95 5.93
CA ASP A 227 31.03 -16.04 5.59
C ASP A 227 31.83 -15.27 6.66
N GLU A 228 31.93 -15.84 7.85
CA GLU A 228 33.10 -15.64 8.71
C GLU A 228 34.14 -16.71 8.35
N ASP A 229 35.08 -16.32 7.49
CA ASP A 229 36.32 -17.03 7.18
C ASP A 229 37.37 -16.90 8.31
N ASP A 230 38.38 -17.79 8.23
CA ASP A 230 39.65 -17.91 8.96
C ASP A 230 39.65 -19.03 10.04
N ASP A 231 40.42 -20.12 9.99
CA ASP A 231 41.68 -20.46 9.31
C ASP A 231 41.86 -22.00 9.28
N GLU A 232 42.36 -22.58 8.18
CA GLU A 232 43.55 -23.47 8.14
C GLU A 232 43.68 -24.24 6.80
N ASP A 233 44.67 -23.80 6.01
CA ASP A 233 45.74 -24.59 5.38
C ASP A 233 45.39 -25.90 4.64
N THR A 234 45.54 -25.92 3.30
CA THR A 234 46.51 -26.79 2.57
C THR A 234 46.40 -26.72 1.03
N LEU A 235 47.50 -26.25 0.43
CA LEU A 235 48.21 -26.62 -0.82
C LEU A 235 47.52 -27.37 -1.98
N ASP A 236 47.64 -26.72 -3.15
CA ASP A 236 48.13 -27.23 -4.46
C ASP A 236 47.27 -28.25 -5.23
N ARG A 237 46.63 -27.78 -6.33
CA ARG A 237 46.74 -28.41 -7.67
C ARG A 237 46.11 -27.62 -8.81
N LYS A 238 46.87 -27.58 -9.91
CA LYS A 238 46.65 -27.00 -11.25
C LYS A 238 45.33 -27.40 -11.94
N GLY A 239 44.76 -26.43 -12.69
CA GLY A 239 44.51 -26.63 -14.13
C GLY A 239 43.11 -26.36 -14.70
N LYS A 240 43.00 -25.23 -15.43
CA LYS A 240 42.20 -24.99 -16.66
C LYS A 240 40.65 -25.14 -16.64
N GLY A 241 39.96 -24.00 -16.66
CA GLY A 241 39.44 -23.43 -17.92
C GLY A 241 37.97 -23.65 -18.32
N LYS A 242 37.22 -22.52 -18.28
CA LYS A 242 36.25 -21.96 -19.27
C LYS A 242 34.74 -21.96 -18.95
N ALA A 243 34.18 -20.78 -19.29
CA ALA A 243 32.77 -20.36 -19.49
C ALA A 243 31.95 -20.24 -18.18
N ASP A 244 31.21 -19.17 -17.90
CA ASP A 244 30.56 -18.19 -18.77
C ASP A 244 30.62 -16.77 -18.16
N LYS A 245 30.81 -15.78 -19.03
CA LYS A 245 30.78 -14.36 -18.73
C LYS A 245 29.80 -13.71 -19.70
N GLN A 246 28.57 -13.43 -19.26
CA GLN A 246 27.69 -12.41 -19.85
C GLN A 246 26.35 -12.36 -19.12
N LEU A 247 26.13 -11.29 -18.34
CA LEU A 247 24.92 -10.46 -18.29
C LEU A 247 24.97 -9.60 -17.01
N THR A 248 25.92 -8.68 -16.99
CA THR A 248 25.85 -7.46 -16.19
C THR A 248 26.11 -6.29 -17.15
N GLU A 249 25.55 -5.12 -16.80
CA GLU A 249 25.45 -3.88 -17.60
C GLU A 249 24.25 -3.79 -18.56
N LYS A 250 23.16 -3.20 -18.07
CA LYS A 250 22.72 -1.84 -18.45
C LYS A 250 21.36 -1.53 -17.85
N VAL A 251 21.31 -0.75 -16.77
CA VAL A 251 20.43 0.42 -16.62
C VAL A 251 21.06 1.35 -15.57
N GLU A 252 22.09 2.09 -15.96
CA GLU A 252 22.35 3.39 -15.35
C GLU A 252 21.64 4.43 -16.23
N GLY A 253 20.45 4.83 -15.79
CA GLY A 253 19.68 5.91 -16.39
C GLY A 253 19.62 7.07 -15.40
N LYS A 254 20.32 8.14 -15.75
CA LYS A 254 20.49 9.39 -15.01
C LYS A 254 19.16 9.95 -14.49
N PHE A 255 19.14 10.29 -13.20
CA PHE A 255 18.30 11.37 -12.67
C PHE A 255 18.81 12.68 -13.26
N SER A 256 18.01 13.32 -14.10
CA SER A 256 18.15 14.75 -14.40
C SER A 256 16.94 15.46 -13.82
N ASP A 257 17.23 16.40 -12.94
CA ASP A 257 16.29 17.37 -12.39
C ASP A 257 15.81 18.26 -13.53
N ASP A 258 14.55 18.10 -13.95
CA ASP A 258 13.82 19.10 -14.73
C ASP A 258 12.44 19.26 -14.06
N GLU A 259 12.38 20.18 -13.10
CA GLU A 259 11.14 20.84 -12.68
C GLU A 259 10.70 21.75 -13.83
N GLU A 260 9.71 21.34 -14.61
CA GLU A 260 8.76 22.20 -15.34
C GLU A 260 7.69 21.32 -16.02
N ASP A 261 6.49 21.88 -16.22
CA ASP A 261 5.29 21.27 -16.84
C ASP A 261 4.36 20.38 -15.98
N ILE A 262 3.81 20.97 -14.90
CA ILE A 262 2.52 20.57 -14.31
C ILE A 262 1.47 21.67 -14.54
N ASP A 263 1.21 22.07 -15.79
CA ASP A 263 0.10 23.01 -16.06
C ASP A 263 -0.62 22.88 -17.42
N GLN A 264 -0.63 21.69 -18.05
CA GLN A 264 -1.25 21.53 -19.38
C GLN A 264 -2.20 20.33 -19.51
N LEU A 265 -3.03 20.06 -18.50
CA LEU A 265 -4.14 19.07 -18.59
C LEU A 265 -5.53 19.63 -18.22
N ALA A 266 -5.71 20.95 -18.24
CA ALA A 266 -7.00 21.62 -17.94
C ALA A 266 -7.72 22.22 -19.15
N LYS A 267 -7.42 21.78 -20.38
CA LYS A 267 -8.13 22.22 -21.59
C LYS A 267 -8.28 21.02 -22.52
N ASP A 268 -9.41 20.34 -22.41
CA ASP A 268 -10.11 19.65 -23.49
C ASP A 268 -11.31 18.90 -22.89
N HIS A 269 -12.34 19.66 -22.50
CA HIS A 269 -13.73 19.21 -22.36
C HIS A 269 -14.63 20.45 -22.38
N ASP A 270 -14.78 21.02 -23.58
CA ASP A 270 -15.96 21.77 -24.00
C ASP A 270 -16.96 20.81 -24.67
#